data_AF-A0A2M9Q6H6-F1
#
_entry.id   AF-A0A2M9Q6H6-F1
#
_cell.length_a   1.000
_cell.length_b   1.000
_cell.length_c   1.000
_cell.angle_alpha   90.00
_cell.angle_beta   90.00
_cell.angle_gamma   90.00
#
_symmetry.space_group_name_H-M   'P 1'
#
loop_
_entity.id
_entity.type
_entity.pdbx_description
1 polymer ?
#
loop_
_entity_poly.entity_id
_entity_poly.type
_entity_poly.pdbx_seq_one_letter_code
_entity_poly.pdbx_strand_id
1 'polypeptide(L)'
;MLNFFNKYSKYVVLLIFIFEIIYFGIPDYVQPVFVYEYLLFFGLAYLFAIIQDFFNPSEKTDILLRVVIIISSLVILITSIYYKSTFSLIFSMIMIMAISFSLYLAIKKNKTNKQQD
;
A
#
# COMPACT_ATOMS: atom_id res chain seq x y z
N MET A 1 -3.80 27.39 12.03
CA MET A 1 -4.89 26.82 11.20
C MET A 1 -4.37 26.36 9.82
N LEU A 2 -3.60 27.19 9.10
CA LEU A 2 -3.01 26.85 7.80
C LEU A 2 -2.11 25.58 7.82
N ASN A 3 -1.25 25.43 8.83
CA ASN A 3 -0.39 24.24 8.99
C ASN A 3 -1.15 22.94 9.26
N PHE A 4 -2.36 23.02 9.84
CA PHE A 4 -3.19 21.86 10.09
C PHE A 4 -3.76 21.38 8.75
N PHE A 5 -4.45 22.26 8.02
CA PHE A 5 -4.96 21.96 6.68
C PHE A 5 -3.89 21.40 5.74
N ASN A 6 -2.68 21.98 5.72
CA ASN A 6 -1.60 21.47 4.88
C ASN A 6 -1.17 20.04 5.28
N LYS A 7 -1.08 19.75 6.59
CA LYS A 7 -0.70 18.43 7.12
C LYS A 7 -1.71 17.33 6.80
N TYR A 8 -3.01 17.64 6.77
CA TYR A 8 -4.07 16.65 6.50
C TYR A 8 -4.52 16.61 5.04
N SER A 9 -4.29 17.68 4.27
CA SER A 9 -4.65 17.74 2.85
C SER A 9 -4.05 16.59 2.05
N LYS A 10 -2.84 16.14 2.40
CA LYS A 10 -2.16 15.03 1.73
C LYS A 10 -2.97 13.73 1.78
N TYR A 11 -3.73 13.46 2.85
CA TYR A 11 -4.57 12.26 2.93
C TYR A 11 -5.84 12.42 2.11
N VAL A 12 -6.43 13.63 2.07
CA VAL A 12 -7.58 13.91 1.21
C VAL A 12 -7.18 13.79 -0.27
N VAL A 13 -6.03 14.34 -0.65
CA VAL A 13 -5.47 14.21 -1.99
C VAL A 13 -5.16 12.75 -2.32
N LEU A 14 -4.54 12.00 -1.41
CA LEU A 14 -4.27 10.58 -1.59
C LEU A 14 -5.56 9.76 -1.79
N LEU A 15 -6.61 10.08 -1.03
CA LEU A 15 -7.91 9.44 -1.13
C LEU A 15 -8.58 9.74 -2.48
N ILE A 16 -8.54 10.98 -2.95
CA ILE A 16 -9.01 11.35 -4.31
C ILE A 16 -8.23 10.58 -5.37
N PHE A 17 -6.89 10.51 -5.24
CA PHE A 17 -6.03 9.78 -6.16
C PHE A 17 -6.35 8.28 -6.21
N ILE A 18 -6.66 7.67 -5.06
CA ILE A 18 -7.09 6.27 -4.99
C ILE A 18 -8.42 6.09 -5.74
N PHE A 19 -9.40 6.99 -5.55
CA PHE A 19 -10.66 6.92 -6.28
C PHE A 19 -10.49 7.13 -7.78
N GLU A 20 -9.63 8.05 -8.23
CA GLU A 20 -9.30 8.21 -9.64
C GLU A 20 -8.63 6.97 -10.23
N ILE A 21 -7.67 6.36 -9.53
CA ILE A 21 -7.03 5.11 -9.97
C ILE A 21 -8.06 3.99 -10.07
N ILE A 22 -8.98 3.89 -9.12
CA ILE A 22 -10.05 2.88 -9.14
C ILE A 22 -11.03 3.15 -10.29
N TYR A 23 -11.40 4.41 -10.52
CA TYR A 23 -12.42 4.78 -11.52
C TYR A 23 -11.89 4.75 -12.96
N PHE A 24 -10.68 5.25 -13.20
CA PHE A 24 -10.05 5.28 -14.53
C PHE A 24 -9.18 4.06 -14.82
N GLY A 25 -8.59 3.47 -13.79
CA GLY A 25 -7.59 2.42 -13.92
C GLY A 25 -8.16 1.01 -13.84
N ILE A 26 -9.42 0.82 -13.43
CA ILE A 26 -10.09 -0.48 -13.45
C ILE A 26 -10.94 -0.55 -14.73
N PRO A 27 -10.48 -1.28 -15.77
CA PRO A 27 -11.30 -1.49 -16.96
C PRO A 27 -12.66 -2.11 -16.63
N ASP A 28 -13.68 -1.79 -17.42
CA ASP A 28 -15.05 -2.32 -17.25
C ASP A 28 -15.14 -3.86 -17.29
N TYR A 29 -14.13 -4.54 -17.83
CA TYR A 29 -14.03 -6.00 -17.87
C TYR A 29 -13.38 -6.62 -16.62
N VAL A 30 -12.93 -5.82 -15.66
CA VAL A 30 -12.38 -6.33 -14.40
C VAL A 30 -13.51 -6.91 -13.55
N GLN A 31 -13.35 -8.16 -13.14
CA GLN A 31 -14.38 -8.85 -12.37
C GLN A 31 -14.62 -8.16 -11.03
N PRO A 32 -15.87 -8.09 -10.54
CA PRO A 32 -16.22 -7.42 -9.28
C PRO A 32 -15.37 -7.87 -8.08
N VAL A 33 -14.94 -9.14 -8.05
CA VAL A 33 -14.06 -9.69 -7.01
C VAL A 33 -12.79 -8.87 -6.86
N PHE A 34 -12.16 -8.46 -7.97
CA PHE A 34 -10.94 -7.65 -7.94
C PHE A 34 -11.19 -6.23 -7.45
N VAL A 35 -12.36 -5.65 -7.73
CA VAL A 35 -12.73 -4.30 -7.22
C VAL A 35 -12.74 -4.30 -5.70
N TYR A 36 -13.32 -5.33 -5.07
CA TYR A 36 -13.32 -5.46 -3.61
C TYR A 36 -11.91 -5.71 -3.05
N GLU A 37 -11.12 -6.55 -3.70
CA GLU A 37 -9.73 -6.80 -3.30
C GLU A 37 -8.87 -5.53 -3.37
N TYR A 38 -9.03 -4.72 -4.42
CA TYR A 38 -8.35 -3.43 -4.55
C TYR A 38 -8.81 -2.43 -3.50
N LEU A 39 -10.12 -2.31 -3.26
CA LEU A 39 -10.65 -1.44 -2.20
C LEU A 39 -10.09 -1.81 -0.83
N LEU A 40 -10.05 -3.10 -0.49
CA LEU A 40 -9.45 -3.57 0.76
C LEU A 40 -7.95 -3.26 0.81
N PHE A 41 -7.24 -3.51 -0.27
CA PHE A 41 -5.80 -3.24 -0.35
C PHE A 41 -5.47 -1.75 -0.19
N PHE A 42 -6.13 -0.88 -0.97
CA PHE A 42 -5.93 0.56 -0.89
C PHE A 42 -6.40 1.10 0.46
N GLY A 43 -7.49 0.58 1.03
CA GLY A 43 -7.95 0.94 2.37
C GLY A 43 -6.91 0.61 3.44
N LEU A 44 -6.32 -0.58 3.40
CA LEU A 44 -5.25 -1.00 4.32
C LEU A 44 -3.99 -0.16 4.14
N ALA A 45 -3.56 0.09 2.91
CA ALA A 45 -2.39 0.92 2.62
C ALA A 45 -2.61 2.39 3.06
N TYR A 46 -3.81 2.92 2.88
CA TYR A 46 -4.19 4.26 3.32
C TYR A 46 -4.20 4.38 4.85
N LEU A 47 -4.81 3.41 5.53
CA LEU A 47 -4.78 3.33 6.99
C LEU A 47 -3.34 3.24 7.50
N PHE A 48 -2.48 2.49 6.81
CA PHE A 48 -1.07 2.38 7.14
C PHE A 48 -0.34 3.73 7.06
N ALA A 49 -0.57 4.51 6.00
CA ALA A 49 0.02 5.84 5.86
C ALA A 49 -0.40 6.77 7.01
N ILE A 50 -1.67 6.71 7.43
CA ILE A 50 -2.17 7.46 8.60
C ILE A 50 -1.48 6.97 9.88
N ILE A 51 -1.38 5.66 10.11
CA ILE A 51 -0.76 5.12 11.32
C ILE A 51 0.70 5.56 11.42
N GLN A 52 1.46 5.47 10.32
CA GLN A 52 2.85 5.91 10.27
C GLN A 52 3.02 7.37 10.68
N ASP A 53 2.23 8.26 10.09
CA ASP A 53 2.40 9.70 10.29
C ASP A 53 1.88 10.23 11.63
N PHE A 54 0.86 9.57 12.21
CA PHE A 54 0.22 10.06 13.44
C PHE A 54 0.78 9.42 14.70
N PHE A 55 1.02 8.11 14.65
CA PHE A 55 1.42 7.34 15.82
C PHE A 55 2.92 7.11 15.87
N ASN A 56 3.66 7.45 14.80
CA ASN A 56 5.10 7.21 14.66
C ASN A 56 5.49 5.82 15.21
N PRO A 57 4.90 4.75 14.63
CA PRO A 57 4.94 3.42 15.20
C PRO A 57 6.38 2.94 15.36
N SER A 58 6.60 2.06 16.34
CA SER A 58 7.92 1.46 16.55
C SER A 58 8.44 0.81 15.27
N GLU A 59 9.76 0.77 15.08
CA GLU A 59 10.37 0.19 13.88
C GLU A 59 9.89 -1.24 13.58
N LYS A 60 9.62 -2.03 14.63
CA LYS A 60 9.07 -3.39 14.50
C LYS A 60 7.67 -3.37 13.91
N THR A 61 6.83 -2.45 14.37
CA THR A 61 5.46 -2.25 13.89
C THR A 61 5.47 -1.74 12.44
N ASP A 62 6.39 -0.84 12.10
CA ASP A 62 6.55 -0.35 10.72
C ASP A 62 6.89 -1.48 9.74
N ILE A 63 7.85 -2.33 10.12
CA ILE A 63 8.24 -3.52 9.35
C ILE A 63 7.07 -4.49 9.22
N LEU A 64 6.37 -4.79 10.33
CA LEU A 64 5.24 -5.71 10.34
C LEU A 64 4.13 -5.26 9.38
N LEU A 65 3.81 -3.96 9.40
CA LEU A 65 2.77 -3.41 8.56
C LEU A 65 3.16 -3.46 7.07
N ARG A 66 4.42 -3.19 6.71
CA ARG A 66 4.91 -3.39 5.33
C ARG A 66 4.78 -4.86 4.90
N VAL A 67 5.08 -5.81 5.78
CA VAL A 67 4.92 -7.25 5.52
C VAL A 67 3.45 -7.61 5.28
N VAL A 68 2.52 -7.05 6.06
CA VAL A 68 1.08 -7.26 5.85
C VAL A 68 0.65 -6.81 4.44
N ILE A 69 1.10 -5.64 3.99
CA ILE A 69 0.76 -5.15 2.64
C ILE A 69 1.36 -6.04 1.54
N ILE A 70 2.56 -6.60 1.75
CA ILE A 70 3.15 -7.59 0.83
C ILE A 70 2.29 -8.86 0.76
N ILE A 71 1.84 -9.38 1.91
CA ILE A 71 0.97 -10.55 1.96
C ILE A 71 -0.36 -10.27 1.26
N SER A 72 -0.96 -9.09 1.47
CA SER A 72 -2.18 -8.69 0.75
C SER A 72 -1.96 -8.63 -0.76
N SER A 73 -0.80 -8.12 -1.21
CA SER A 73 -0.45 -8.12 -2.65
C SER A 73 -0.28 -9.52 -3.21
N LEU A 74 0.28 -10.45 -2.43
CA LEU A 74 0.41 -11.87 -2.80
C LEU A 74 -0.95 -12.55 -2.93
N VAL A 75 -1.89 -12.26 -2.03
CA VAL A 75 -3.27 -12.78 -2.14
C VAL A 75 -3.89 -12.31 -3.45
N ILE A 76 -3.82 -11.03 -3.78
CA ILE A 76 -4.31 -10.48 -5.05
C ILE A 76 -3.64 -11.18 -6.24
N LEU A 77 -2.33 -11.42 -6.19
CA LEU A 77 -1.61 -12.12 -7.25
C LEU A 77 -2.15 -13.54 -7.46
N ILE A 78 -2.37 -14.31 -6.39
CA ILE A 78 -2.92 -15.66 -6.46
C ILE A 78 -4.34 -15.63 -7.04
N THR A 79 -5.19 -14.72 -6.56
CA THR A 79 -6.55 -14.56 -7.09
C THR A 79 -6.52 -14.16 -8.57
N SER A 80 -5.59 -13.30 -8.97
CA SER A 80 -5.37 -12.85 -10.35
C SER A 80 -5.01 -14.00 -11.29
N ILE A 81 -4.14 -14.91 -10.83
CA ILE A 81 -3.77 -16.11 -11.58
C ILE A 81 -4.99 -17.02 -11.77
N TYR A 82 -5.77 -17.24 -10.70
CA TYR A 82 -6.95 -18.11 -10.74
C TYR A 82 -7.99 -17.63 -11.76
N TYR A 83 -8.31 -16.32 -11.77
CA TYR A 83 -9.28 -15.74 -12.69
C TYR A 83 -8.68 -15.27 -14.04
N LYS A 84 -7.39 -15.53 -14.28
CA LYS A 84 -6.67 -15.11 -15.51
C LYS A 84 -6.79 -13.60 -15.80
N SER A 85 -6.81 -12.77 -14.75
CA SER A 85 -6.89 -11.31 -14.88
C SER A 85 -5.52 -10.70 -15.13
N THR A 86 -5.18 -10.41 -16.38
CA THR A 86 -3.86 -9.88 -16.77
C THR A 86 -3.54 -8.55 -16.09
N PHE A 87 -4.50 -7.64 -15.99
CA PHE A 87 -4.32 -6.34 -15.32
C PHE A 87 -3.96 -6.53 -13.85
N SER A 88 -4.71 -7.37 -13.14
CA SER A 88 -4.51 -7.62 -11.71
C SER A 88 -3.20 -8.35 -11.41
N LEU A 89 -2.77 -9.20 -12.35
CA LEU A 89 -1.48 -9.88 -12.31
C LEU A 89 -0.33 -8.87 -12.41
N ILE A 90 -0.36 -7.97 -13.39
CA ILE A 90 0.66 -6.92 -13.55
C ILE A 90 0.69 -5.98 -12.33
N PHE A 91 -0.48 -5.53 -11.87
CA PHE A 91 -0.59 -4.64 -10.72
C PHE A 91 0.04 -5.26 -9.47
N SER A 92 -0.34 -6.49 -9.13
CA SER A 92 0.16 -7.17 -7.93
C SER A 92 1.66 -7.43 -7.99
N MET A 93 2.23 -7.76 -9.15
CA MET A 93 3.67 -7.88 -9.34
C MET A 93 4.41 -6.56 -9.05
N ILE A 94 3.91 -5.44 -9.59
CA ILE A 94 4.50 -4.11 -9.36
C ILE A 94 4.45 -3.75 -7.87
N MET A 95 3.30 -3.98 -7.23
CA MET A 95 3.13 -3.67 -5.80
C MET A 95 4.06 -4.50 -4.91
N ILE A 96 4.19 -5.81 -5.17
CA ILE A 96 5.13 -6.67 -4.44
C ILE A 96 6.56 -6.11 -4.56
N MET A 97 7.01 -5.82 -5.78
CA MET A 97 8.37 -5.27 -5.99
C MET A 97 8.58 -3.95 -5.24
N ALA A 98 7.65 -3.00 -5.38
CA ALA A 98 7.76 -1.68 -4.75
C ALA A 98 7.78 -1.77 -3.22
N ILE A 99 6.89 -2.56 -2.62
CA ILE A 99 6.79 -2.66 -1.16
C ILE A 99 7.94 -3.50 -0.60
N SER A 100 8.38 -4.56 -1.28
CA SER A 100 9.57 -5.32 -0.89
C SER A 100 10.83 -4.46 -0.89
N PHE A 101 11.00 -3.59 -1.90
CA PHE A 101 12.10 -2.63 -1.92
C PHE A 101 12.00 -1.62 -0.77
N SER A 102 10.79 -1.12 -0.52
CA SER A 102 10.50 -0.20 0.59
C SER A 102 10.82 -0.84 1.95
N LEU A 103 10.48 -2.13 2.13
CA LEU A 103 10.82 -2.92 3.31
C LEU A 103 12.34 -3.11 3.45
N TYR A 104 13.04 -3.42 2.36
CA TYR A 104 14.50 -3.54 2.36
C TYR A 104 15.17 -2.25 2.85
N LEU A 105 14.72 -1.10 2.36
CA LEU A 105 15.23 0.21 2.81
C LEU A 105 14.97 0.46 4.31
N ALA A 106 13.77 0.13 4.79
CA ALA A 106 13.42 0.28 6.22
C ALA A 106 14.33 -0.58 7.12
N ILE A 107 14.57 -1.84 6.73
CA ILE A 107 15.47 -2.75 7.46
C ILE A 107 16.91 -2.25 7.42
N LYS A 108 17.39 -1.79 6.27
CA LYS A 108 18.76 -1.27 6.11
C LYS A 108 18.99 -0.05 7.02
N LYS A 109 18.05 0.90 7.05
CA LYS A 109 18.11 2.09 7.92
C LYS A 109 18.16 1.72 9.40
N ASN A 110 17.33 0.76 9.83
CA ASN A 110 17.31 0.26 11.21
C ASN A 110 18.68 -0.31 11.64
N LYS A 111 19.31 -1.12 10.76
CA LYS A 111 20.64 -1.68 11.04
C LYS A 111 21.72 -0.60 11.21
N THR A 112 21.67 0.47 10.42
CA THR A 112 22.62 1.59 10.54
C THR A 112 22.44 2.37 11.84
N ASN A 113 21.20 2.66 12.26
CA ASN A 113 20.95 3.36 13.53
C ASN A 113 21.50 2.58 14.73
N LYS A 114 21.35 1.25 14.75
CA LYS A 114 21.88 0.38 15.82
C LYS A 114 23.39 0.25 15.88
N GLN A 115 24.13 0.70 14.86
CA GLN A 115 25.59 0.70 14.86
C GLN A 115 26.18 2.04 15.34
N GLN A 116 25.33 3.06 15.55
CA GLN A 116 25.75 4.39 16.00
C GLN A 116 25.44 4.65 17.50
N ASP A 117 24.68 3.75 18.13
CA ASP A 117 24.45 3.69 19.59
C ASP A 117 25.46 2.74 20.25
#